data_AF-C0GG71-F1
#
_entry.id   AF-C0GG71-F1
#
_cell.length_a   1.000
_cell.length_b   1.000
_cell.length_c   1.000
_cell.angle_alpha   90.00
_cell.angle_beta   90.00
_cell.angle_gamma   90.00
#
_symmetry.space_group_name_H-M   'P 1'
#
loop_
_entity.id
_entity.type
_entity.pdbx_description
1 polymer ?
#
loop_
_entity_poly.entity_id
_entity_poly.type
_entity_poly.pdbx_seq_one_letter_code
_entity_poly.pdbx_strand_id
1 'polypeptide(L)'
;MKEKQKKATFTLPESLLNKLRIYADEEKIPSANAAVREAIEQYITALEEEEFAREMDKAANDPEFIKDIEEAEKDFAYADAEMSRRMPKW
;
A
#
# COMPACT_ATOMS: atom_id res chain seq x y z
N MET A 1 8.58 13.92 -9.54
CA MET A 1 10.03 13.99 -9.87
C MET A 1 10.40 12.67 -10.53
N LYS A 2 11.11 12.62 -11.67
CA LYS A 2 11.47 11.34 -12.29
C LYS A 2 12.52 10.65 -11.41
N GLU A 3 12.18 9.50 -10.83
CA GLU A 3 13.14 8.66 -10.13
C GLU A 3 14.25 8.20 -11.06
N LYS A 4 15.49 8.24 -10.55
CA LYS A 4 16.66 7.78 -11.30
C LYS A 4 16.69 6.26 -11.29
N GLN A 5 16.61 5.65 -12.47
CA GLN A 5 16.76 4.21 -12.62
C GLN A 5 18.22 3.80 -12.39
N LYS A 6 18.43 2.76 -11.58
CA LYS A 6 19.74 2.11 -11.41
C LYS A 6 19.65 0.69 -11.95
N LYS A 7 20.73 0.24 -12.60
CA LYS A 7 20.84 -1.16 -13.03
C LYS A 7 21.22 -2.02 -11.83
N ALA A 8 20.53 -3.14 -11.68
CA ALA A 8 20.85 -4.18 -10.71
C ALA A 8 20.85 -5.53 -11.44
N THR A 9 21.71 -6.46 -10.99
CA THR A 9 21.86 -7.78 -11.59
C THR A 9 21.39 -8.82 -10.60
N PHE A 10 20.45 -9.67 -11.03
CA PHE A 10 19.85 -10.72 -10.22
C PHE A 10 19.97 -12.06 -10.94
N THR A 11 20.10 -13.13 -10.17
CA THR A 11 20.04 -14.49 -10.70
C THR A 11 18.62 -14.99 -10.61
N LEU A 12 18.00 -15.26 -11.77
CA LEU A 12 16.64 -15.79 -11.86
C LEU A 12 16.67 -17.15 -12.57
N PRO A 13 15.73 -18.06 -12.27
CA PRO A 13 15.61 -19.32 -12.99
C PRO A 13 15.40 -19.08 -14.48
N GLU A 14 16.11 -19.84 -15.32
CA GLU A 14 16.01 -19.73 -16.78
C GLU A 14 14.58 -19.92 -17.29
N SER A 15 13.84 -20.85 -16.68
CA SER A 15 12.43 -21.09 -17.03
C SER A 15 11.55 -19.85 -16.82
N LEU A 16 11.86 -19.00 -15.83
CA LEU A 16 11.12 -17.78 -15.55
C LEU A 16 11.47 -16.67 -16.55
N LEU A 17 12.75 -16.55 -16.90
CA LEU A 17 13.20 -15.63 -17.97
C LEU A 17 12.59 -15.98 -19.32
N ASN A 18 12.50 -17.28 -19.65
CA ASN A 18 11.84 -17.74 -20.87
C ASN A 18 10.35 -17.40 -20.89
N LYS A 19 9.63 -17.58 -19.78
CA LYS A 19 8.21 -17.16 -19.67
C LYS A 19 8.03 -15.67 -19.86
N LEU A 20 8.86 -14.84 -19.22
CA LEU A 20 8.83 -13.39 -19.40
C LEU A 20 9.06 -13.00 -20.85
N ARG A 21 9.99 -13.68 -21.54
CA ARG A 21 10.26 -13.42 -22.95
C ARG A 21 9.08 -13.80 -23.84
N ILE A 22 8.45 -14.95 -23.60
CA ILE A 22 7.25 -15.38 -24.34
C ILE A 22 6.12 -14.36 -24.15
N TYR A 23 5.86 -13.92 -22.91
CA TYR A 23 4.81 -12.94 -22.66
C TYR A 23 5.09 -11.55 -23.24
N ALA A 24 6.37 -11.17 -23.38
CA ALA A 24 6.73 -9.94 -24.08
C ALA A 24 6.53 -10.09 -25.60
N ASP A 25 6.84 -11.25 -26.17
CA ASP A 25 6.62 -11.56 -27.59
C ASP A 25 5.13 -11.64 -27.95
N GLU A 26 4.31 -12.16 -27.03
CA GLU A 26 2.85 -12.18 -27.13
C GLU A 26 2.20 -10.81 -26.83
N GLU A 27 2.97 -9.73 -26.67
CA GLU A 27 2.51 -8.37 -26.35
C GLU A 27 1.64 -8.26 -25.07
N LYS A 28 1.68 -9.28 -24.20
CA LYS A 28 0.97 -9.27 -22.90
C LYS A 28 1.66 -8.40 -21.87
N ILE A 29 2.97 -8.19 -22.03
CA ILE A 29 3.76 -7.26 -21.21
C ILE A 29 4.63 -6.37 -22.11
N PRO A 30 4.87 -5.10 -21.73
CA PRO A 30 5.61 -4.17 -22.57
C PRO A 30 7.11 -4.50 -22.68
N SER A 31 7.70 -5.12 -21.64
CA SER A 31 9.05 -5.70 -21.69
C SER A 31 9.30 -6.56 -20.46
N ALA A 32 10.28 -7.46 -20.53
CA ALA A 32 10.72 -8.23 -19.35
C ALA A 32 11.17 -7.32 -18.19
N ASN A 33 11.84 -6.21 -18.48
CA ASN A 33 12.28 -5.26 -17.45
C ASN A 33 11.11 -4.53 -16.79
N ALA A 34 10.08 -4.16 -17.56
CA ALA A 34 8.87 -3.56 -17.01
C ALA A 34 8.10 -4.54 -16.11
N ALA A 35 8.00 -5.80 -16.51
CA ALA A 35 7.37 -6.83 -15.68
C ALA A 35 8.14 -7.10 -14.38
N VAL A 36 9.48 -7.15 -14.44
CA VAL A 36 10.31 -7.29 -13.23
C VAL A 36 10.13 -6.09 -12.31
N ARG A 37 10.12 -4.87 -12.86
CA ARG A 37 9.89 -3.65 -12.10
C ARG A 37 8.53 -3.67 -11.39
N GLU A 38 7.46 -3.95 -12.13
CA GLU A 38 6.10 -4.01 -11.59
C GLU A 38 5.95 -5.08 -10.51
N ALA A 39 6.53 -6.26 -10.72
CA ALA A 39 6.51 -7.33 -9.72
C ALA A 39 7.24 -6.93 -8.42
N ILE A 40 8.36 -6.20 -8.54
CA ILE A 40 9.09 -5.69 -7.37
C ILE A 40 8.27 -4.60 -6.67
N GLU A 41 7.66 -3.68 -7.40
CA GLU A 41 6.79 -2.62 -6.85
C GLU A 41 5.63 -3.25 -6.06
N GLN A 42 4.91 -4.22 -6.66
CA GLN A 42 3.83 -4.93 -5.99
C GLN A 42 4.30 -5.70 -4.75
N TYR A 43 5.46 -6.35 -4.83
CA TYR A 43 6.02 -7.08 -3.68
C TYR A 43 6.35 -6.16 -2.51
N ILE A 44 6.94 -4.98 -2.79
CA ILE A 44 7.25 -3.99 -1.75
C ILE A 44 5.95 -3.45 -1.13
N THR A 45 4.97 -3.07 -1.95
CA THR A 45 3.67 -2.59 -1.44
C THR A 45 3.00 -3.62 -0.54
N ALA A 46 3.00 -4.90 -0.92
CA ALA A 46 2.43 -5.95 -0.09
C ALA A 46 3.15 -6.09 1.27
N LEU A 47 4.47 -5.91 1.31
CA LEU A 47 5.23 -5.92 2.56
C LEU A 47 4.89 -4.70 3.44
N GLU A 48 4.77 -3.52 2.83
CA GLU A 48 4.37 -2.29 3.53
C GLU A 48 2.95 -2.41 4.11
N GLU A 49 2.01 -2.98 3.36
CA GLU A 49 0.65 -3.23 3.83
C GLU A 49 0.62 -4.23 5.00
N GLU A 50 1.42 -5.30 4.94
CA GLU A 50 1.52 -6.27 6.03
C GLU A 50 2.16 -5.66 7.29
N GLU A 51 3.16 -4.79 7.13
CA GLU A 51 3.75 -4.04 8.24
C GLU A 51 2.74 -3.08 8.86
N PHE A 52 2.09 -2.27 8.04
CA PHE A 52 1.05 -1.33 8.49
C PHE A 52 -0.08 -2.05 9.24
N ALA A 53 -0.58 -3.17 8.71
CA ALA A 53 -1.61 -3.96 9.37
C ALA A 53 -1.16 -4.48 10.75
N ARG A 54 0.09 -4.92 10.87
CA ARG A 54 0.67 -5.36 12.15
C ARG A 54 0.83 -4.21 13.14
N GLU A 55 1.24 -3.04 12.68
CA GLU A 55 1.36 -1.86 13.54
C GLU A 55 -0.02 -1.38 14.02
N MET A 56 -1.02 -1.38 13.14
CA MET A 56 -2.41 -1.07 13.50
C MET A 56 -2.98 -2.07 14.52
N ASP A 57 -2.71 -3.37 14.36
CA ASP A 57 -3.14 -4.38 15.33
C ASP A 57 -2.50 -4.16 16.71
N LYS A 58 -1.21 -3.81 16.75
CA LYS A 58 -0.54 -3.45 18.01
C LYS A 58 -1.18 -2.21 18.63
N ALA A 59 -1.40 -1.16 17.84
CA ALA A 59 -1.99 0.08 18.31
C ALA A 59 -3.44 -0.11 18.81
N ALA A 60 -4.23 -0.97 18.14
CA ALA A 60 -5.58 -1.31 18.57
C ALA A 60 -5.65 -2.03 19.92
N ASN A 61 -4.54 -2.65 20.36
CA ASN A 61 -4.42 -3.28 21.67
C ASN A 61 -3.64 -2.42 22.68
N ASP A 62 -3.15 -1.25 22.26
CA ASP A 62 -2.39 -0.34 23.10
C ASP A 62 -3.34 0.62 23.86
N PRO A 63 -3.36 0.57 25.20
CA PRO A 63 -4.31 1.33 26.00
C PRO A 63 -4.04 2.85 25.99
N GLU A 64 -2.80 3.28 25.76
CA GLU A 64 -2.48 4.71 25.65
C GLU A 64 -2.99 5.25 24.30
N PHE A 65 -2.77 4.50 23.22
CA PHE A 65 -3.29 4.83 21.90
C PHE A 65 -4.82 4.89 21.86
N ILE A 66 -5.51 3.93 22.49
CA ILE A 66 -6.98 3.95 22.61
C ILE A 66 -7.44 5.19 23.37
N LYS A 67 -6.78 5.52 24.48
CA LYS A 67 -7.13 6.68 25.29
C LYS A 67 -6.97 7.99 24.51
N ASP A 68 -5.92 8.10 23.70
CA ASP A 68 -5.69 9.27 22.84
C ASP A 68 -6.81 9.41 21.80
N ILE A 69 -7.27 8.30 21.21
CA ILE A 69 -8.43 8.29 20.31
C ILE A 69 -9.69 8.76 21.04
N GLU A 70 -9.99 8.21 22.22
CA GLU A 70 -11.16 8.60 23.01
C GLU A 70 -11.14 10.08 23.42
N GLU A 71 -9.96 10.64 23.69
CA GLU A 71 -9.79 12.06 24.00
C GLU A 71 -10.06 12.93 22.77
N ALA A 72 -9.50 12.56 21.62
CA ALA A 72 -9.78 13.24 20.35
C ALA A 72 -11.28 13.20 20.01
N GLU A 73 -11.94 12.03 20.12
CA GLU A 73 -13.39 11.92 19.88
C GLU A 73 -14.21 12.87 20.77
N LYS A 74 -13.82 13.03 22.04
CA LYS A 74 -14.49 13.96 22.96
C LYS A 74 -14.31 15.42 22.54
N ASP A 75 -13.11 15.80 22.13
CA ASP A 75 -12.81 17.17 21.69
C ASP A 75 -13.59 17.57 20.44
N PHE A 76 -13.83 16.62 19.52
CA PHE A 76 -14.58 16.87 18.29
C PHE A 76 -16.11 16.66 18.43
N ALA A 77 -16.58 16.03 19.50
CA ALA A 77 -18.00 15.69 19.70
C ALA A 77 -18.96 16.89 19.56
N TYR A 78 -18.56 18.08 20.02
CA TYR A 78 -19.37 19.30 19.90
C TYR A 78 -19.51 19.75 18.43
N ALA A 79 -18.40 19.74 17.68
CA ALA A 79 -18.39 20.13 16.27
C ALA A 79 -19.23 19.16 15.41
N ASP A 80 -19.13 17.86 15.69
CA ASP A 80 -19.89 16.81 15.00
C ASP A 80 -21.40 16.92 15.29
N ALA A 81 -21.77 17.25 16.53
CA ALA A 81 -23.17 17.50 16.90
C ALA A 81 -23.75 18.74 16.21
N GLU A 82 -22.96 19.81 16.04
CA GLU A 82 -23.36 21.00 15.30
C GLU A 82 -23.57 20.68 13.80
N MET A 83 -22.67 19.91 13.20
CA MET A 83 -22.74 19.53 11.79
C MET A 83 -23.96 18.62 11.51
N SER A 84 -24.18 17.62 12.37
CA SER A 84 -25.32 16.69 12.27
C SER A 84 -26.69 17.39 12.34
N ARG A 85 -26.78 18.53 13.05
CA ARG A 85 -28.00 19.34 13.13
C ARG A 85 -28.23 20.21 11.90
N ARG A 86 -27.18 20.52 11.13
CA ARG A 86 -27.24 21.38 9.93
C ARG A 86 -27.38 20.58 8.63
N MET A 87 -27.15 19.27 8.64
CA MET A 87 -27.39 18.43 7.47
C MET A 87 -28.90 18.25 7.20
N PRO A 88 -29.43 18.60 6.02
CA PRO A 88 -30.80 18.25 5.65
C PRO A 88 -30.92 16.72 5.55
N LYS A 89 -31.92 16.15 6.22
CA LYS A 89 -32.30 14.74 6.01
C LYS A 89 -32.94 14.63 4.62
N TRP A 90 -32.34 13.81 3.76
CA TRP A 90 -32.90 13.45 2.45
C TRP A 90 -33.98 12.38 2.62
#